data_AF-A0A1I6EXB7-F1
#
_entry.id   AF-A0A1I6EXB7-F1
#
_cell.length_a   1.000
_cell.length_b   1.000
_cell.length_c   1.000
_cell.angle_alpha   90.00
_cell.angle_beta   90.00
_cell.angle_gamma   90.00
#
_symmetry.space_group_name_H-M   'P 1'
#
loop_
_entity.id
_entity.type
_entity.pdbx_description
1 polymer ?
#
loop_
_entity_poly.entity_id
_entity_poly.type
_entity_poly.pdbx_seq_one_letter_code
_entity_poly.pdbx_strand_id
1 'polypeptide(L)'
;MRATLSGVVLALSSMVVAVGPASAAGPCSVYSTRTTPGGYVAKMTCSSPDAFIDGYGSTTGDANREGLLLRQFQSNGGPLCSGDRSRADVGGFRISMSCAKPTSFVDAFGTTLTDAAREARLLKEIAPGRFCTHDGVRAVSGGYEVKGGCTKPTIWFSGVGATVTQAAENARLSSGVG
;
A
#
# COMPACT_ATOMS: atom_id res chain seq x y z
N MET A 1 31.59 49.23 -37.85
CA MET A 1 31.49 48.76 -36.45
C MET A 1 30.03 48.80 -36.01
N ARG A 2 29.41 47.64 -35.77
CA ARG A 2 28.31 47.40 -34.81
C ARG A 2 27.90 45.94 -34.95
N ALA A 3 28.32 45.14 -33.97
CA ALA A 3 27.89 43.77 -33.78
C ALA A 3 26.57 43.78 -33.00
N THR A 4 25.59 43.02 -33.46
CA THR A 4 24.35 42.77 -32.72
C THR A 4 24.31 41.28 -32.40
N LEU A 5 24.65 40.95 -31.15
CA LEU A 5 24.39 39.64 -30.55
C LEU A 5 22.89 39.48 -30.34
N SER A 6 22.25 38.52 -31.01
CA SER A 6 20.95 38.00 -30.60
C SER A 6 21.17 36.78 -29.70
N GLY A 7 21.02 36.99 -28.40
CA GLY A 7 21.01 35.93 -27.39
C GLY A 7 19.71 35.13 -27.47
N VAL A 8 19.84 33.81 -27.57
CA VAL A 8 18.73 32.86 -27.44
C VAL A 8 18.43 32.67 -25.97
N VAL A 9 17.27 33.14 -25.52
CA VAL A 9 16.75 32.86 -24.17
C VAL A 9 16.07 31.49 -24.20
N LEU A 10 16.73 30.48 -23.65
CA LEU A 10 16.14 29.17 -23.34
C LEU A 10 15.16 29.34 -22.18
N ALA A 11 13.87 29.45 -22.50
CA ALA A 11 12.80 29.34 -21.52
C ALA A 11 12.64 27.88 -21.10
N LEU A 12 13.20 27.53 -19.94
CA LEU A 12 12.88 26.31 -19.21
C LEU A 12 11.45 26.42 -18.69
N SER A 13 10.48 25.98 -19.49
CA SER A 13 9.09 25.83 -19.08
C SER A 13 8.98 24.68 -18.07
N SER A 14 9.11 25.02 -16.78
CA SER A 14 8.77 24.12 -15.68
C SER A 14 7.26 23.83 -15.76
N MET A 15 6.90 22.62 -16.21
CA MET A 15 5.54 22.13 -16.11
C MET A 15 5.23 21.90 -14.62
N VAL A 16 4.64 22.89 -13.97
CA VAL A 16 4.00 22.70 -12.67
C VAL A 16 2.73 21.89 -12.97
N VAL A 17 2.78 20.58 -12.75
CA VAL A 17 1.57 19.75 -12.75
C VAL A 17 0.71 20.29 -11.62
N ALA A 18 -0.36 21.00 -11.98
CA ALA A 18 -1.39 21.40 -11.05
C ALA A 18 -2.07 20.12 -10.54
N VAL A 19 -1.55 19.57 -9.44
CA VAL A 19 -2.31 18.65 -8.59
C VAL A 19 -3.53 19.44 -8.14
N GLY A 20 -4.70 19.09 -8.69
CA GLY A 20 -5.97 19.64 -8.26
C GLY A 20 -6.10 19.52 -6.73
N PRO A 21 -6.85 20.40 -6.06
CA PRO A 21 -6.99 20.35 -4.62
C PRO A 21 -7.50 18.97 -4.24
N ALA A 22 -6.71 18.24 -3.44
CA ALA A 22 -7.17 17.03 -2.80
C ALA A 22 -8.48 17.37 -2.09
N SER A 23 -9.57 16.72 -2.47
CA SER A 23 -10.84 16.90 -1.76
C SER A 23 -10.57 16.56 -0.30
N ALA A 24 -10.83 17.52 0.60
CA ALA A 24 -10.58 17.31 2.01
C ALA A 24 -11.38 16.08 2.45
N ALA A 25 -10.68 15.01 2.81
CA ALA A 25 -11.35 13.83 3.33
C ALA A 25 -12.16 14.22 4.57
N GLY A 26 -13.46 13.92 4.54
CA GLY A 26 -14.31 14.05 5.72
C GLY A 26 -13.77 13.24 6.91
N PRO A 27 -14.10 13.62 8.15
CA PRO A 27 -13.65 12.94 9.36
C PRO A 27 -14.00 11.45 9.34
N CYS A 28 -13.13 10.63 9.93
CA CYS A 28 -13.36 9.21 10.12
C CYS A 28 -13.57 8.89 11.61
N SER A 29 -14.48 7.98 11.90
CA SER A 29 -14.73 7.47 13.26
C SER A 29 -14.69 5.94 13.27
N VAL A 30 -14.06 5.39 14.31
CA VAL A 30 -14.08 3.95 14.57
C VAL A 30 -15.44 3.62 15.20
N TYR A 31 -16.21 2.74 14.56
CA TYR A 31 -17.51 2.31 15.10
C TYR A 31 -17.44 0.91 15.72
N SER A 32 -16.43 0.12 15.40
CA SER A 32 -16.22 -1.21 15.98
C SER A 32 -14.74 -1.56 15.96
N THR A 33 -14.26 -2.20 17.03
CA THR A 33 -12.94 -2.85 17.06
C THR A 33 -13.13 -4.31 17.43
N ARG A 34 -12.44 -5.22 16.77
CA ARG A 34 -12.51 -6.66 17.04
C ARG A 34 -11.12 -7.26 17.11
N THR A 35 -10.97 -8.29 17.93
CA THR A 35 -9.77 -9.13 17.96
C THR A 35 -9.73 -10.04 16.73
N THR A 36 -8.54 -10.30 16.22
CA THR A 36 -8.27 -11.23 15.13
C THR A 36 -6.94 -11.94 15.41
N PRO A 37 -6.58 -13.07 14.75
CA PRO A 37 -5.28 -13.70 14.98
C PRO A 37 -4.13 -12.70 14.79
N GLY A 38 -3.31 -12.54 15.83
CA GLY A 38 -2.16 -11.64 15.84
C GLY A 38 -2.43 -10.17 16.16
N GLY A 39 -3.69 -9.76 16.38
CA GLY A 39 -3.99 -8.36 16.71
C GLY A 39 -5.46 -7.98 16.62
N TYR A 40 -5.73 -6.87 15.95
CA TYR A 40 -7.03 -6.21 15.92
C TYR A 40 -7.39 -5.75 14.50
N VAL A 41 -8.70 -5.67 14.27
CA VAL A 41 -9.30 -4.93 13.15
C VAL A 41 -10.13 -3.77 13.71
N ALA A 42 -9.84 -2.57 13.23
CA ALA A 42 -10.60 -1.35 13.50
C ALA A 42 -11.46 -1.03 12.29
N LYS A 43 -12.78 -1.11 12.48
CA LYS A 43 -13.76 -0.77 11.43
C LYS A 43 -14.12 0.70 11.55
N MET A 44 -13.90 1.44 10.47
CA MET A 44 -14.05 2.88 10.43
C MET A 44 -15.07 3.28 9.37
N THR A 45 -15.78 4.38 9.62
CA THR A 45 -16.60 5.08 8.63
C THR A 45 -16.06 6.50 8.46
N CYS A 46 -16.00 6.98 7.22
CA CYS A 46 -15.55 8.33 6.88
C CYS A 46 -16.64 9.03 6.07
N SER A 47 -16.86 10.34 6.29
CA SER A 47 -18.08 11.02 5.85
C SER A 47 -18.04 11.78 4.51
N SER A 48 -16.89 11.85 3.81
CA SER A 48 -16.83 12.56 2.51
C SER A 48 -15.58 12.24 1.68
N PRO A 49 -15.65 11.42 0.62
CA PRO A 49 -16.80 10.58 0.29
C PRO A 49 -17.05 9.53 1.38
N ASP A 50 -18.30 9.09 1.49
CA ASP A 50 -18.68 7.99 2.37
C ASP A 50 -17.83 6.76 2.06
N ALA A 51 -17.11 6.28 3.07
CA ALA A 51 -16.21 5.15 2.94
C ALA A 51 -16.24 4.29 4.20
N PHE A 52 -16.18 2.98 4.00
CA PHE A 52 -15.96 2.00 5.07
C PHE A 52 -14.56 1.44 4.89
N ILE A 53 -13.77 1.53 5.96
CA ILE A 53 -12.37 1.12 5.94
C ILE A 53 -12.11 0.27 7.16
N ASP A 54 -11.64 -0.94 6.93
CA ASP A 54 -11.16 -1.84 7.97
C ASP A 54 -9.62 -1.75 8.01
N GLY A 55 -9.08 -1.18 9.08
CA GLY A 55 -7.64 -1.13 9.36
C GLY A 55 -7.21 -2.31 10.23
N TYR A 56 -6.05 -2.90 9.93
CA TYR A 56 -5.50 -4.03 10.68
C TYR A 56 -4.19 -3.65 11.37
N GLY A 57 -3.95 -4.21 12.55
CA GLY A 57 -2.71 -3.96 13.29
C GLY A 57 -2.57 -4.85 14.53
N SER A 58 -1.34 -4.98 15.02
CA SER A 58 -1.01 -5.79 16.20
C SER A 58 -1.63 -5.22 17.49
N THR A 59 -1.88 -3.92 17.53
CA THR A 59 -2.61 -3.23 18.60
C THR A 59 -3.85 -2.51 18.04
N THR A 60 -4.77 -2.11 18.92
CA THR A 60 -5.92 -1.27 18.54
C THR A 60 -5.47 0.08 17.95
N GLY A 61 -4.39 0.67 18.50
CA GLY A 61 -3.79 1.90 17.99
C GLY A 61 -3.23 1.74 16.57
N ASP A 62 -2.53 0.63 16.30
CA ASP A 62 -2.00 0.34 14.96
C ASP A 62 -3.12 0.12 13.95
N ALA A 63 -4.17 -0.63 14.33
CA ALA A 63 -5.31 -0.88 13.46
C ALA A 63 -6.04 0.43 13.09
N ASN A 64 -6.27 1.31 14.08
CA ASN A 64 -6.83 2.64 13.84
C ASN A 64 -5.95 3.48 12.92
N ARG A 65 -4.64 3.49 13.17
CA ARG A 65 -3.68 4.24 12.37
C ARG A 65 -3.66 3.75 10.92
N GLU A 66 -3.66 2.45 10.70
CA GLU A 66 -3.62 1.89 9.34
C GLU A 66 -4.91 2.23 8.57
N GLY A 67 -6.09 2.18 9.22
CA GLY A 67 -7.33 2.64 8.61
C GLY A 67 -7.28 4.11 8.17
N LEU A 68 -6.70 4.98 9.00
CA LEU A 68 -6.49 6.39 8.64
C LEU A 68 -5.48 6.58 7.50
N LEU A 69 -4.44 5.74 7.43
CA LEU A 69 -3.47 5.79 6.32
C LEU A 69 -4.10 5.33 5.00
N LEU A 70 -4.95 4.29 5.01
CA LEU A 70 -5.73 3.87 3.83
C LEU A 70 -6.68 4.97 3.36
N ARG A 71 -7.29 5.70 4.30
CA ARG A 71 -8.09 6.88 3.97
C ARG A 71 -7.25 7.98 3.33
N GLN A 72 -6.08 8.26 3.89
CA GLN A 72 -5.18 9.26 3.35
C GLN A 72 -4.73 8.88 1.92
N PHE A 73 -4.42 7.61 1.69
CA PHE A 73 -4.11 7.08 0.36
C PHE A 73 -5.24 7.37 -0.66
N GLN A 74 -6.49 7.10 -0.28
CA GLN A 74 -7.65 7.44 -1.11
C GLN A 74 -7.73 8.96 -1.40
N SER A 75 -7.53 9.77 -0.37
CA SER A 75 -7.63 11.24 -0.47
C SER A 75 -6.56 11.85 -1.38
N ASN A 76 -5.42 11.17 -1.49
CA ASN A 76 -4.31 11.55 -2.37
C ASN A 76 -4.50 11.03 -3.82
N GLY A 77 -5.70 10.57 -4.18
CA GLY A 77 -6.02 10.10 -5.52
C GLY A 77 -5.86 8.59 -5.71
N GLY A 78 -5.54 7.83 -4.66
CA GLY A 78 -5.55 6.37 -4.69
C GLY A 78 -6.96 5.78 -4.71
N PRO A 79 -7.13 4.49 -5.06
CA PRO A 79 -8.38 3.78 -4.89
C PRO A 79 -8.76 3.67 -3.40
N LEU A 80 -10.06 3.58 -3.12
CA LEU A 80 -10.54 3.28 -1.77
C LEU A 80 -10.16 1.85 -1.41
N CYS A 81 -9.24 1.68 -0.46
CA CYS A 81 -8.80 0.37 0.01
C CYS A 81 -9.30 0.07 1.43
N SER A 82 -9.61 -1.20 1.69
CA SER A 82 -10.02 -1.71 2.99
C SER A 82 -9.45 -3.11 3.19
N GLY A 83 -9.02 -3.42 4.41
CA GLY A 83 -8.64 -4.79 4.74
C GLY A 83 -9.86 -5.72 4.71
N ASP A 84 -9.69 -6.93 4.18
CA ASP A 84 -10.77 -7.92 4.08
C ASP A 84 -10.64 -9.00 5.16
N ARG A 85 -9.43 -9.54 5.32
CA ARG A 85 -9.14 -10.65 6.24
C ARG A 85 -7.70 -10.61 6.70
N SER A 86 -7.48 -11.10 7.91
CA SER A 86 -6.17 -11.47 8.43
C SER A 86 -6.09 -12.95 8.74
N ARG A 87 -4.91 -13.54 8.55
CA ARG A 87 -4.60 -14.93 8.93
C ARG A 87 -3.14 -15.04 9.39
N ALA A 88 -2.88 -15.99 10.28
CA ALA A 88 -1.53 -16.44 10.53
C ALA A 88 -1.03 -17.24 9.31
N ASP A 89 0.26 -17.09 8.99
CA ASP A 89 0.93 -17.76 7.87
C ASP A 89 2.38 -18.10 8.27
N VAL A 90 3.13 -18.72 7.36
CA VAL A 90 4.51 -19.16 7.63
C VAL A 90 5.38 -17.98 8.06
N GLY A 91 5.84 -18.01 9.31
CA GLY A 91 6.74 -17.00 9.88
C GLY A 91 6.10 -15.65 10.22
N GLY A 92 4.77 -15.50 10.11
CA GLY A 92 4.10 -14.24 10.35
C GLY A 92 2.60 -14.24 10.04
N PHE A 93 2.15 -13.19 9.38
CA PHE A 93 0.75 -12.91 9.09
C PHE A 93 0.56 -12.52 7.62
N ARG A 94 -0.62 -12.86 7.11
CA ARG A 94 -1.13 -12.43 5.81
C ARG A 94 -2.30 -11.47 6.02
N ILE A 95 -2.27 -10.35 5.32
CA ILE A 95 -3.42 -9.46 5.15
C ILE A 95 -3.88 -9.53 3.71
N SER A 96 -5.17 -9.78 3.51
CA SER A 96 -5.82 -9.49 2.23
C SER A 96 -6.50 -8.13 2.33
N MET A 97 -6.32 -7.31 1.31
CA MET A 97 -6.91 -5.99 1.18
C MET A 97 -7.61 -5.88 -0.18
N SER A 98 -8.81 -5.33 -0.18
CA SER A 98 -9.55 -4.99 -1.40
C SER A 98 -9.49 -3.49 -1.63
N CYS A 99 -9.43 -3.10 -2.91
CA CYS A 99 -9.48 -1.70 -3.31
C CYS A 99 -10.53 -1.51 -4.39
N ALA A 100 -11.39 -0.50 -4.24
CA ALA A 100 -12.42 -0.17 -5.20
C ALA A 100 -11.87 0.64 -6.38
N LYS A 101 -12.36 0.33 -7.59
CA LYS A 101 -12.18 1.08 -8.86
C LYS A 101 -10.71 1.36 -9.27
N PRO A 102 -10.12 0.54 -10.16
CA PRO A 102 -10.58 -0.80 -10.54
C PRO A 102 -10.56 -1.72 -9.31
N THR A 103 -11.58 -2.58 -9.19
CA THR A 103 -11.62 -3.57 -8.11
C THR A 103 -10.35 -4.40 -8.16
N SER A 104 -9.57 -4.40 -7.09
CA SER A 104 -8.33 -5.15 -7.01
C SER A 104 -8.11 -5.71 -5.62
N PHE A 105 -7.43 -6.85 -5.56
CA PHE A 105 -7.08 -7.54 -4.33
C PHE A 105 -5.57 -7.54 -4.18
N VAL A 106 -5.12 -7.47 -2.93
CA VAL A 106 -3.71 -7.56 -2.55
C VAL A 106 -3.63 -8.52 -1.39
N ASP A 107 -2.77 -9.51 -1.52
CA ASP A 107 -2.26 -10.23 -0.37
C ASP A 107 -0.87 -9.73 -0.05
N ALA A 108 -0.64 -9.36 1.20
CA ALA A 108 0.66 -8.96 1.70
C ALA A 108 1.01 -9.71 2.98
N PHE A 109 2.32 -9.78 3.24
CA PHE A 109 2.88 -10.58 4.31
C PHE A 109 3.78 -9.73 5.20
N GLY A 110 3.83 -10.09 6.47
CA GLY A 110 4.72 -9.46 7.44
C GLY A 110 4.86 -10.35 8.68
N THR A 111 5.92 -10.15 9.45
CA THR A 111 6.16 -10.87 10.70
C THR A 111 5.11 -10.52 11.76
N THR A 112 4.59 -9.30 11.73
CA THR A 112 3.46 -8.87 12.56
C THR A 112 2.26 -8.48 11.70
N LEU A 113 1.08 -8.40 12.32
CA LEU A 113 -0.13 -7.97 11.63
C LEU A 113 -0.01 -6.53 11.12
N THR A 114 0.62 -5.66 11.92
CA THR A 114 0.94 -4.28 11.52
C THR A 114 1.85 -4.24 10.30
N ASP A 115 2.88 -5.08 10.24
CA ASP A 115 3.79 -5.11 9.09
C ASP A 115 3.09 -5.59 7.83
N ALA A 116 2.27 -6.64 7.92
CA ALA A 116 1.51 -7.15 6.79
C ALA A 116 0.51 -6.12 6.25
N ALA A 117 -0.17 -5.38 7.14
CA ALA A 117 -1.12 -4.35 6.75
C ALA A 117 -0.42 -3.15 6.09
N ARG A 118 0.71 -2.70 6.66
CA ARG A 118 1.57 -1.67 6.07
C ARG A 118 2.04 -2.08 4.68
N GLU A 119 2.53 -3.30 4.53
CA GLU A 119 3.03 -3.80 3.24
C GLU A 119 1.92 -3.90 2.19
N ALA A 120 0.70 -4.29 2.58
CA ALA A 120 -0.45 -4.29 1.68
C ALA A 120 -0.72 -2.90 1.10
N ARG A 121 -0.69 -1.86 1.95
CA ARG A 121 -0.84 -0.48 1.50
C ARG A 121 0.32 -0.03 0.61
N LEU A 122 1.56 -0.32 1.00
CA LEU A 122 2.75 0.04 0.20
C LEU A 122 2.73 -0.60 -1.20
N LEU A 123 2.30 -1.87 -1.31
CA LEU A 123 2.12 -2.54 -2.60
C LEU A 123 1.10 -1.83 -3.51
N LYS A 124 0.10 -1.14 -2.94
CA LYS A 124 -0.84 -0.32 -3.72
C LYS A 124 -0.28 1.04 -4.08
N GLU A 125 0.53 1.64 -3.22
CA GLU A 125 1.16 2.93 -3.47
C GLU A 125 2.17 2.87 -4.62
N ILE A 126 2.95 1.79 -4.73
CA ILE A 126 3.99 1.67 -5.77
C ILE A 126 3.44 1.42 -7.18
N ALA A 127 2.21 0.88 -7.29
CA ALA A 127 1.68 0.40 -8.56
C ALA A 127 0.20 0.76 -8.73
N PRO A 128 -0.15 2.06 -8.75
CA PRO A 128 -1.54 2.50 -8.86
C PRO A 128 -2.16 1.95 -10.16
N GLY A 129 -3.34 1.32 -10.03
CA GLY A 129 -4.06 0.71 -11.15
C GLY A 129 -3.59 -0.70 -11.56
N ARG A 130 -2.53 -1.24 -10.93
CA ARG A 130 -2.09 -2.63 -11.11
C ARG A 130 -2.57 -3.53 -9.97
N PHE A 131 -2.73 -4.80 -10.30
CA PHE A 131 -2.99 -5.85 -9.33
C PHE A 131 -1.67 -6.45 -8.91
N CYS A 132 -1.10 -5.93 -7.82
CA CYS A 132 0.08 -6.48 -7.17
C CYS A 132 -0.33 -7.32 -5.98
N THR A 133 0.18 -8.55 -5.91
CA THR A 133 -0.08 -9.45 -4.79
C THR A 133 1.15 -10.30 -4.53
N HIS A 134 1.37 -10.66 -3.26
CA HIS A 134 2.23 -11.78 -2.95
C HIS A 134 1.47 -13.09 -3.17
N ASP A 135 2.14 -14.07 -3.78
CA ASP A 135 1.60 -15.39 -4.08
C ASP A 135 1.78 -16.35 -2.90
N GLY A 136 2.82 -16.13 -2.08
CA GLY A 136 3.08 -16.95 -0.90
C GLY A 136 4.40 -16.64 -0.19
N VAL A 137 4.54 -17.26 0.97
CA VAL A 137 5.75 -17.25 1.80
C VAL A 137 6.25 -18.67 1.95
N ARG A 138 7.56 -18.87 1.89
CA ARG A 138 8.21 -20.14 2.27
C ARG A 138 9.40 -19.90 3.18
N ALA A 139 9.61 -20.81 4.12
CA ALA A 139 10.86 -20.86 4.88
C ALA A 139 11.97 -21.40 3.97
N VAL A 140 13.15 -20.79 4.04
CA VAL A 140 14.36 -21.18 3.32
C VAL A 140 15.53 -21.25 4.30
N SER A 141 16.67 -21.81 3.88
CA SER A 141 17.86 -21.82 4.73
C SER A 141 18.26 -20.37 5.07
N GLY A 142 18.28 -20.06 6.36
CA GLY A 142 18.64 -18.73 6.86
C GLY A 142 17.52 -17.67 6.86
N GLY A 143 16.27 -18.02 6.53
CA GLY A 143 15.16 -17.06 6.63
C GLY A 143 13.90 -17.44 5.85
N TYR A 144 13.35 -16.45 5.16
CA TYR A 144 12.09 -16.54 4.43
C TYR A 144 12.24 -16.01 3.01
N GLU A 145 11.43 -16.55 2.10
CA GLU A 145 11.25 -16.03 0.76
C GLU A 145 9.79 -15.70 0.52
N VAL A 146 9.54 -14.51 -0.02
CA VAL A 146 8.23 -14.04 -0.46
C VAL A 146 8.29 -13.89 -1.97
N LYS A 147 7.26 -14.40 -2.66
CA LYS A 147 7.08 -14.23 -4.11
C LYS A 147 5.78 -13.52 -4.38
N GLY A 148 5.69 -12.83 -5.51
CA GLY A 148 4.48 -12.16 -5.96
C GLY A 148 4.53 -11.77 -7.42
N GLY A 149 3.43 -11.17 -7.85
CA GLY A 149 3.30 -10.63 -9.19
C GLY A 149 2.44 -9.37 -9.25
N CYS A 150 2.73 -8.51 -10.20
CA CYS A 150 1.92 -7.34 -10.58
C CYS A 150 1.39 -7.52 -11.99
N THR A 151 0.09 -7.34 -12.24
CA THR A 151 -0.48 -7.45 -13.60
C THR A 151 -0.27 -6.20 -14.47
N LYS A 152 -0.39 -6.36 -15.79
CA LYS A 152 -0.45 -5.31 -16.83
C LYS A 152 0.81 -4.40 -16.94
N PRO A 153 1.92 -4.89 -17.51
CA PRO A 153 2.22 -6.29 -17.87
C PRO A 153 2.52 -7.13 -16.62
N THR A 154 2.50 -8.46 -16.74
CA THR A 154 2.83 -9.32 -15.60
C THR A 154 4.31 -9.21 -15.26
N ILE A 155 4.61 -8.67 -14.08
CA ILE A 155 5.95 -8.59 -13.52
C ILE A 155 5.98 -9.49 -12.29
N TRP A 156 6.85 -10.50 -12.33
CA TRP A 156 7.09 -11.38 -11.18
C TRP A 156 8.21 -10.80 -10.34
N PHE A 157 8.06 -10.92 -9.03
CA PHE A 157 9.04 -10.42 -8.08
C PHE A 157 9.21 -11.38 -6.91
N SER A 158 10.37 -11.32 -6.29
CA SER A 158 10.73 -12.18 -5.17
C SER A 158 11.73 -11.49 -4.27
N GLY A 159 11.67 -11.79 -2.98
CA GLY A 159 12.59 -11.29 -1.99
C GLY A 159 12.87 -12.34 -0.93
N VAL A 160 14.11 -12.35 -0.46
CA VAL A 160 14.57 -13.18 0.66
C VAL A 160 15.01 -12.28 1.80
N GLY A 161 14.77 -12.70 3.03
CA GLY A 161 15.13 -11.95 4.23
C GLY A 161 15.15 -12.84 5.47
N ALA A 162 15.78 -12.35 6.53
CA ALA A 162 15.83 -13.06 7.81
C ALA A 162 14.44 -13.15 8.47
N THR A 163 13.53 -12.22 8.13
CA THR A 163 12.14 -12.21 8.57
C THR A 163 11.20 -12.13 7.36
N VAL A 164 9.93 -12.50 7.57
CA VAL A 164 8.89 -12.37 6.54
C VAL A 164 8.72 -10.91 6.12
N THR A 165 8.75 -9.96 7.05
CA THR A 165 8.70 -8.53 6.74
C THR A 165 9.83 -8.12 5.80
N GLN A 166 11.08 -8.50 6.12
CA GLN A 166 12.23 -8.16 5.28
C GLN A 166 12.15 -8.82 3.90
N ALA A 167 11.72 -10.09 3.84
CA ALA A 167 11.54 -10.80 2.58
C ALA A 167 10.47 -10.13 1.70
N ALA A 168 9.35 -9.70 2.29
CA ALA A 168 8.28 -8.98 1.60
C ALA A 168 8.74 -7.60 1.09
N GLU A 169 9.45 -6.83 1.93
CA GLU A 169 10.03 -5.54 1.53
C GLU A 169 11.01 -5.70 0.36
N ASN A 170 11.91 -6.69 0.44
CA ASN A 170 12.84 -7.01 -0.64
C ASN A 170 12.11 -7.45 -1.92
N ALA A 171 10.99 -8.17 -1.79
CA ALA A 171 10.17 -8.60 -2.91
C ALA A 171 9.52 -7.39 -3.59
N ARG A 172 8.93 -6.48 -2.81
CA ARG A 172 8.36 -5.23 -3.32
C ARG A 172 9.41 -4.39 -4.03
N LEU A 173 10.61 -4.23 -3.45
CA LEU A 173 11.70 -3.46 -4.05
C LEU A 173 12.23 -4.09 -5.34
N SER A 174 12.26 -5.43 -5.43
CA SER A 174 12.73 -6.13 -6.63
C SER A 174 11.73 -6.10 -7.78
N SER A 175 10.47 -5.71 -7.53
CA SER A 175 9.44 -5.61 -8.57
C SER A 175 9.75 -4.57 -9.63
N GLY A 176 10.63 -3.60 -9.36
CA GLY A 176 10.98 -2.53 -10.30
C GLY A 176 9.77 -1.69 -10.73
N VAL A 177 8.66 -1.78 -10.01
CA VAL A 177 7.49 -0.92 -10.20
C VAL A 177 7.71 0.31 -9.33
N GLY A 178 8.49 1.26 -9.86
CA GLY A 178 8.87 2.51 -9.22
C GLY A 178 9.24 3.57 -10.25
#